data_AF-A0A965CBD9-F1
#
_entry.id   AF-A0A965CBD9-F1
#
_cell.length_a   1.000
_cell.length_b   1.000
_cell.length_c   1.000
_cell.angle_alpha   90.00
_cell.angle_beta   90.00
_cell.angle_gamma   90.00
#
_symmetry.space_group_name_H-M   'P 1'
#
loop_
_entity.id
_entity.type
_entity.pdbx_description
1 polymer ?
#
loop_
_entity_poly.entity_id
_entity_poly.type
_entity_poly.pdbx_seq_one_letter_code
_entity_poly.pdbx_strand_id
1 'polypeptide(L)'
;VKGGAITDFNLAAGGQILKLEATVKKTELTYTPSTGGAPITTSFRPTSGDLQGDVVFNRLLAAPVVINQPKSLVIGQTGINFALKVNEASSTRSEASTVVDLKPLMDGLNTTNKRLAYFVYDTPVVGAAPVATPFTWDPIKKGGARFYDLDGDGTAETVDLTFIDGGYGDKDGVKNGVIVDPSTPGAADIKPVLSTTTGSSALTVADPTDTVSPAAVLLKVAITTKAASVNQIGFVALAASESDTITYEQLRDRGTIILANLENSDTPNLASINLERTISVINGQKLVLFEVVDSTLESLLSKNSTIAAMGSSFRTLDLSKTNDNLVVGSKGGNSVAVTLQDASKQQGLGDLISSKMGESPILDFSGVSGRDITGTVSIAREANYDTTIGFYRIQRADGAVLDPITNTLITPGSAGYQAAALSSANLFSGFGNLSIANGSTRTDTITSFRDAGLLAPYATVKQTGDTWFSFKAANSDGLEHFRTIGSGSIGLEDFKGGFDQDFDDNIVSFTFKLVPTVA
;
A
#
# COMPACT_ATOMS: atom_id res chain seq x y z
N VAL A 1 24.82 -20.60 -20.89
CA VAL A 1 24.68 -20.79 -22.36
C VAL A 1 23.60 -21.84 -22.61
N LYS A 2 22.53 -21.43 -23.31
CA LYS A 2 21.39 -22.20 -23.84
C LYS A 2 20.52 -22.90 -22.78
N GLY A 3 19.24 -22.55 -22.61
CA GLY A 3 18.24 -22.35 -23.65
C GLY A 3 17.72 -23.73 -24.08
N GLY A 4 16.83 -24.31 -23.28
CA GLY A 4 16.17 -25.58 -23.56
C GLY A 4 14.68 -25.38 -23.61
N ALA A 5 14.15 -25.24 -24.82
CA ALA A 5 12.73 -25.35 -25.11
C ALA A 5 12.25 -26.76 -24.73
N ILE A 6 11.17 -26.87 -23.97
CA ILE A 6 10.45 -28.13 -23.83
C ILE A 6 9.44 -28.19 -24.97
N THR A 7 9.73 -29.07 -25.93
CA THR A 7 8.89 -29.48 -27.04
C THR A 7 7.68 -30.30 -26.57
N ASP A 8 6.52 -29.91 -27.08
CA ASP A 8 5.27 -30.66 -27.31
C ASP A 8 5.13 -32.05 -26.68
N PHE A 9 4.23 -32.15 -25.69
CA PHE A 9 3.53 -33.39 -25.37
C PHE A 9 2.25 -33.48 -26.22
N ASN A 10 2.23 -34.46 -27.10
CA ASN A 10 1.05 -34.86 -27.86
C ASN A 10 0.11 -35.64 -26.92
N LEU A 11 -1.01 -35.04 -26.52
CA LEU A 11 -2.06 -35.72 -25.75
C LEU A 11 -3.36 -35.75 -26.55
N ALA A 12 -3.90 -36.96 -26.63
CA ALA A 12 -5.15 -37.30 -27.30
C ALA A 12 -6.35 -36.51 -26.74
N ALA A 13 -7.37 -36.41 -27.60
CA ALA A 13 -8.64 -35.71 -27.42
C ALA A 13 -9.23 -35.77 -25.99
N GLY A 14 -9.57 -34.60 -25.43
CA GLY A 14 -10.50 -34.47 -24.31
C GLY A 14 -10.08 -33.60 -23.11
N GLY A 15 -8.94 -32.92 -23.11
CA GLY A 15 -8.51 -32.06 -21.99
C GLY A 15 -8.75 -30.57 -22.26
N GLN A 16 -9.48 -29.88 -21.38
CA GLN A 16 -9.43 -28.42 -21.30
C GLN A 16 -7.99 -27.97 -21.02
N ILE A 17 -7.43 -27.12 -21.88
CA ILE A 17 -6.19 -26.41 -21.58
C ILE A 17 -6.55 -25.25 -20.64
N LEU A 18 -6.57 -25.52 -19.34
CA LEU A 18 -6.45 -24.48 -18.33
C LEU A 18 -4.97 -24.06 -18.30
N LYS A 19 -4.58 -23.14 -19.18
CA LYS A 19 -3.41 -22.31 -18.92
C LYS A 19 -3.77 -21.38 -17.77
N LEU A 20 -3.55 -21.83 -16.54
CA LEU A 20 -3.54 -20.96 -15.38
C LEU A 20 -2.24 -20.13 -15.43
N GLU A 21 -2.17 -19.10 -16.25
CA GLU A 21 -1.11 -18.10 -16.12
C GLU A 21 -1.48 -17.12 -14.99
N ALA A 22 -1.60 -17.65 -13.77
CA ALA A 22 -1.16 -16.89 -12.61
C ALA A 22 0.34 -17.20 -12.45
N THR A 23 1.15 -16.80 -13.43
CA THR A 23 2.59 -16.97 -13.34
C THR A 23 3.04 -16.10 -12.19
N VAL A 24 3.36 -16.72 -11.06
CA VAL A 24 4.12 -16.12 -9.97
C VAL A 24 5.33 -15.42 -10.61
N LYS A 25 5.28 -14.09 -10.72
CA LYS A 25 6.40 -13.29 -11.22
C LYS A 25 7.42 -13.19 -10.09
N LYS A 26 8.12 -14.29 -9.83
CA LYS A 26 9.20 -14.37 -8.84
C LYS A 26 10.47 -14.79 -9.55
N THR A 27 11.54 -14.04 -9.35
CA THR A 27 12.89 -14.44 -9.72
C THR A 27 13.67 -14.72 -8.45
N GLU A 28 14.21 -15.94 -8.31
CA GLU A 28 15.15 -16.27 -7.24
C GLU A 28 16.56 -15.91 -7.65
N LEU A 29 17.27 -15.24 -6.74
CA LEU A 29 18.60 -14.71 -6.96
C LEU A 29 19.51 -15.18 -5.83
N THR A 30 20.79 -15.32 -6.13
CA THR A 30 21.81 -15.66 -5.13
C THR A 30 22.87 -14.57 -5.09
N TYR A 31 23.18 -14.11 -3.88
CA TYR A 31 24.23 -13.12 -3.63
C TYR A 31 25.29 -13.69 -2.68
N THR A 32 26.56 -13.44 -2.95
CA THR A 32 27.66 -13.82 -2.06
C THR A 32 28.13 -12.60 -1.28
N PRO A 33 28.03 -12.60 0.07
CA PRO A 33 28.47 -11.48 0.91
C PRO A 33 29.94 -11.14 0.75
N SER A 34 30.23 -9.84 0.81
CA SER A 34 31.59 -9.29 0.65
C SER A 34 32.55 -9.64 1.77
N THR A 35 32.03 -9.89 2.96
CA THR A 35 32.80 -10.25 4.16
C THR A 35 33.20 -11.73 4.23
N GLY A 36 32.80 -12.53 3.23
CA GLY A 36 32.86 -13.98 3.28
C GLY A 36 31.69 -14.55 4.09
N GLY A 37 30.99 -15.54 3.56
CA GLY A 37 29.80 -16.12 4.19
C GLY A 37 29.04 -17.05 3.26
N ALA A 38 27.99 -17.68 3.78
CA ALA A 38 27.08 -18.48 2.97
C ALA A 38 26.36 -17.59 1.93
N PRO A 39 26.15 -18.07 0.69
CA PRO A 39 25.33 -17.36 -0.27
C PRO A 39 23.93 -17.09 0.29
N ILE A 40 23.43 -15.89 0.05
CA ILE A 40 22.08 -15.46 0.41
C ILE A 40 21.17 -15.71 -0.78
N THR A 41 20.18 -16.57 -0.60
CA THR A 41 19.06 -16.69 -1.54
C THR A 41 18.02 -15.62 -1.25
N THR A 42 17.58 -14.91 -2.27
CA THR A 42 16.60 -13.85 -2.19
C THR A 42 15.63 -13.93 -3.36
N SER A 43 14.58 -13.13 -3.30
CA SER A 43 13.51 -13.07 -4.29
C SER A 43 13.30 -11.65 -4.76
N PHE A 44 13.05 -11.53 -6.06
CA PHE A 44 12.59 -10.32 -6.73
C PHE A 44 11.19 -10.58 -7.29
N ARG A 45 10.23 -9.69 -7.01
CA ARG A 45 8.81 -9.88 -7.33
C ARG A 45 8.21 -8.64 -7.98
N PRO A 46 8.12 -8.55 -9.32
CA PRO A 46 7.31 -7.53 -9.98
C PRO A 46 5.85 -7.62 -9.51
N THR A 47 5.36 -6.54 -8.91
CA THR A 47 3.96 -6.39 -8.48
C THR A 47 3.15 -5.64 -9.53
N SER A 48 3.82 -4.85 -10.38
CA SER A 48 3.27 -4.34 -11.64
C SER A 48 4.37 -4.22 -12.71
N GLY A 49 3.96 -4.25 -13.98
CA GLY A 49 4.90 -4.33 -15.10
C GLY A 49 5.51 -5.73 -15.31
N ASP A 50 6.43 -5.82 -16.25
CA ASP A 50 7.11 -7.06 -16.65
C ASP A 50 8.63 -6.89 -16.58
N LEU A 51 9.33 -7.84 -15.96
CA LEU A 51 10.78 -7.85 -15.96
C LEU A 51 11.32 -7.98 -17.40
N GLN A 52 12.28 -7.11 -17.76
CA GLN A 52 13.07 -7.23 -18.97
C GLN A 52 14.53 -7.52 -18.63
N GLY A 53 15.05 -8.64 -19.16
CA GLY A 53 16.44 -9.04 -18.93
C GLY A 53 16.68 -9.64 -17.54
N ASP A 54 17.93 -9.52 -17.09
CA ASP A 54 18.39 -10.11 -15.84
C ASP A 54 18.22 -9.14 -14.66
N VAL A 55 18.08 -9.70 -13.46
CA VAL A 55 18.19 -8.95 -12.20
C VAL A 55 19.53 -9.30 -11.57
N VAL A 56 20.33 -8.30 -11.23
CA VAL A 56 21.70 -8.52 -10.72
C VAL A 56 21.96 -7.70 -9.47
N PHE A 57 22.49 -8.35 -8.43
CA PHE A 57 23.08 -7.66 -7.29
C PHE A 57 24.56 -7.40 -7.54
N ASN A 58 25.00 -6.16 -7.39
CA ASN A 58 26.39 -5.77 -7.59
C ASN A 58 26.90 -4.98 -6.39
N ARG A 59 28.04 -5.41 -5.85
CA ARG A 59 28.79 -4.59 -4.90
C ARG A 59 29.66 -3.59 -5.64
N LEU A 60 29.43 -2.32 -5.39
CA LEU A 60 30.15 -1.19 -5.95
C LEU A 60 31.51 -1.03 -5.27
N LEU A 61 32.51 -0.59 -6.06
CA LEU A 61 33.86 -0.30 -5.54
C LEU A 61 33.87 0.85 -4.53
N ALA A 62 33.01 1.85 -4.75
CA ALA A 62 32.78 2.98 -3.86
C ALA A 62 31.27 3.13 -3.62
N ALA A 63 30.89 3.49 -2.40
CA ALA A 63 29.50 3.77 -2.09
C ALA A 63 29.01 4.97 -2.93
N PRO A 64 27.76 4.94 -3.44
CA PRO A 64 27.18 6.11 -4.08
C PRO A 64 27.16 7.30 -3.11
N VAL A 65 27.22 8.50 -3.67
CA VAL A 65 27.19 9.76 -2.93
C VAL A 65 26.08 10.67 -3.45
N VAL A 66 25.45 11.42 -2.56
CA VAL A 66 24.54 12.50 -2.95
C VAL A 66 25.25 13.85 -2.83
N ILE A 67 24.85 14.82 -3.65
CA ILE A 67 25.35 16.20 -3.53
C ILE A 67 24.97 16.73 -2.15
N ASN A 68 25.95 17.30 -1.43
CA ASN A 68 25.77 17.81 -0.06
C ASN A 68 25.29 16.75 0.95
N GLN A 69 25.80 15.52 0.84
CA GLN A 69 25.43 14.42 1.74
C GLN A 69 25.53 14.78 3.23
N PRO A 70 24.44 14.64 4.00
CA PRO A 70 24.45 14.79 5.45
C PRO A 70 25.40 13.80 6.11
N LYS A 71 26.06 14.22 7.19
CA LYS A 71 26.99 13.36 7.95
C LYS A 71 26.30 12.16 8.61
N SER A 72 25.02 12.31 8.93
CA SER A 72 24.12 11.28 9.49
C SER A 72 23.79 10.18 8.47
N LEU A 73 23.90 10.46 7.17
CA LEU A 73 23.50 9.57 6.08
C LEU A 73 24.68 8.73 5.58
N VAL A 74 24.48 7.42 5.52
CA VAL A 74 25.37 6.45 4.89
C VAL A 74 24.60 5.69 3.81
N ILE A 75 25.19 5.56 2.62
CA ILE A 75 24.59 4.82 1.50
C ILE A 75 25.30 3.47 1.34
N GLY A 76 24.53 2.41 1.11
CA GLY A 76 25.04 1.06 0.92
C GLY A 76 25.87 0.92 -0.36
N GLN A 77 26.82 -0.02 -0.35
CA GLN A 77 27.64 -0.33 -1.53
C GLN A 77 27.03 -1.43 -2.41
N THR A 78 26.11 -2.23 -1.89
CA THR A 78 25.47 -3.30 -2.67
C THR A 78 24.18 -2.77 -3.25
N GLY A 79 24.14 -2.63 -4.58
CA GLY A 79 22.94 -2.26 -5.29
C GLY A 79 22.32 -3.42 -6.06
N ILE A 80 21.09 -3.24 -6.49
CA ILE A 80 20.40 -4.08 -7.47
C ILE A 80 20.36 -3.36 -8.82
N ASN A 81 20.30 -4.10 -9.92
CA ASN A 81 20.11 -3.58 -11.26
C ASN A 81 19.12 -4.46 -12.02
N PHE A 82 18.13 -3.84 -12.67
CA PHE A 82 17.11 -4.50 -13.48
C PHE A 82 16.42 -3.51 -14.43
N ALA A 83 15.58 -4.02 -15.33
CA ALA A 83 14.64 -3.21 -16.11
C ALA A 83 13.21 -3.73 -16.01
N LEU A 84 12.22 -2.84 -15.92
CA LEU A 84 10.80 -3.19 -15.89
C LEU A 84 10.06 -2.52 -17.04
N LYS A 85 9.39 -3.33 -17.88
CA LYS A 85 8.39 -2.83 -18.83
C LYS A 85 7.16 -2.35 -18.06
N VAL A 86 6.72 -1.13 -18.31
CA VAL A 86 5.48 -0.60 -17.76
C VAL A 86 4.28 -1.27 -18.46
N ASN A 87 3.26 -1.60 -17.69
CA ASN A 87 1.97 -1.99 -18.23
C ASN A 87 1.07 -0.74 -18.37
N GLU A 88 1.13 -0.10 -19.53
CA GLU A 88 0.36 1.12 -19.82
C GLU A 88 -1.15 0.90 -19.78
N ALA A 89 -1.63 -0.34 -19.94
CA ALA A 89 -3.07 -0.65 -19.85
C ALA A 89 -3.59 -0.61 -18.40
N SER A 90 -2.71 -0.74 -17.41
CA SER A 90 -3.06 -0.78 -15.99
C SER A 90 -2.58 0.44 -15.22
N SER A 91 -1.81 1.33 -15.84
CA SER A 91 -1.22 2.47 -15.17
C SER A 91 -1.63 3.78 -15.83
N THR A 92 -2.29 4.64 -15.06
CA THR A 92 -2.58 6.02 -15.48
C THR A 92 -1.37 6.94 -15.35
N ARG A 93 -0.29 6.47 -14.72
CA ARG A 93 0.90 7.26 -14.35
C ARG A 93 2.18 6.73 -14.99
N SER A 94 2.08 5.74 -15.88
CA SER A 94 3.20 4.99 -16.43
C SER A 94 4.13 4.46 -15.32
N GLU A 95 3.52 3.83 -14.32
CA GLU A 95 4.17 3.31 -13.12
C GLU A 95 4.41 1.79 -13.19
N ALA A 96 5.52 1.34 -12.62
CA ALA A 96 5.85 -0.07 -12.41
C ALA A 96 6.40 -0.28 -11.00
N SER A 97 6.13 -1.45 -10.42
CA SER A 97 6.44 -1.73 -9.02
C SER A 97 7.02 -3.12 -8.83
N THR A 98 7.91 -3.27 -7.85
CA THR A 98 8.52 -4.55 -7.49
C THR A 98 8.84 -4.60 -6.01
N VAL A 99 8.79 -5.80 -5.45
CA VAL A 99 9.20 -6.09 -4.08
C VAL A 99 10.49 -6.91 -4.10
N VAL A 100 11.48 -6.47 -3.33
CA VAL A 100 12.82 -7.05 -3.27
C VAL A 100 13.17 -7.37 -1.82
N ASP A 101 13.72 -8.55 -1.54
CA ASP A 101 14.23 -8.78 -0.19
C ASP A 101 15.55 -7.99 0.03
N LEU A 102 15.66 -7.32 1.17
CA LEU A 102 16.72 -6.36 1.48
C LEU A 102 18.04 -7.00 1.91
N LYS A 103 18.03 -8.26 2.34
CA LYS A 103 19.19 -8.88 3.00
C LYS A 103 20.51 -8.75 2.20
N PRO A 104 20.56 -8.96 0.87
CA PRO A 104 21.78 -8.70 0.09
C PRO A 104 22.19 -7.22 0.08
N LEU A 105 21.22 -6.32 -0.02
CA LEU A 105 21.42 -4.87 -0.12
C LEU A 105 21.93 -4.24 1.18
N MET A 106 21.75 -4.93 2.31
CA MET A 106 22.24 -4.50 3.62
C MET A 106 23.69 -4.93 3.90
N ASP A 107 24.36 -5.61 2.97
CA ASP A 107 25.75 -6.06 3.15
C ASP A 107 26.73 -4.89 3.36
N GLY A 108 27.18 -4.73 4.61
CA GLY A 108 28.07 -3.64 5.04
C GLY A 108 27.36 -2.33 5.38
N LEU A 109 26.02 -2.29 5.39
CA LEU A 109 25.23 -1.14 5.82
C LEU A 109 24.70 -1.36 7.24
N ASN A 110 25.14 -0.53 8.20
CA ASN A 110 24.60 -0.56 9.55
C ASN A 110 23.27 0.21 9.62
N THR A 111 22.20 -0.50 9.92
CA THR A 111 20.82 0.01 10.03
C THR A 111 20.28 0.05 11.46
N THR A 112 21.04 -0.42 12.46
CA THR A 112 20.57 -0.49 13.85
C THR A 112 20.21 0.89 14.38
N ASN A 113 18.95 1.06 14.81
CA ASN A 113 18.38 2.32 15.32
C ASN A 113 18.51 3.50 14.35
N LYS A 114 18.60 3.23 13.03
CA LYS A 114 18.63 4.25 11.99
C LYS A 114 17.39 4.15 11.12
N ARG A 115 17.02 5.28 10.52
CA ARG A 115 15.95 5.30 9.52
C ARG A 115 16.50 4.95 8.16
N LEU A 116 15.77 4.12 7.42
CA LEU A 116 16.17 3.72 6.08
C LEU A 116 15.84 4.82 5.06
N ALA A 117 16.71 4.95 4.07
CA ALA A 117 16.51 5.74 2.87
C ALA A 117 16.79 4.85 1.65
N TYR A 118 16.35 5.26 0.47
CA TYR A 118 16.66 4.53 -0.76
C TYR A 118 17.12 5.49 -1.84
N PHE A 119 17.92 4.99 -2.78
CA PHE A 119 18.55 5.81 -3.80
C PHE A 119 18.63 5.06 -5.13
N VAL A 120 18.37 5.76 -6.21
CA VAL A 120 18.79 5.35 -7.56
C VAL A 120 20.11 6.05 -7.88
N TYR A 121 21.02 5.38 -8.56
CA TYR A 121 22.36 5.91 -8.79
C TYR A 121 22.83 5.76 -10.23
N ASP A 122 23.73 6.64 -10.67
CA ASP A 122 24.27 6.61 -12.02
C ASP A 122 25.09 5.35 -12.29
N THR A 123 25.20 4.95 -13.56
CA THR A 123 26.11 3.85 -13.92
C THR A 123 27.52 4.14 -13.39
N PRO A 124 28.12 3.23 -12.61
CA PRO A 124 29.41 3.48 -12.01
C PRO A 124 30.50 3.77 -13.04
N VAL A 125 31.24 4.85 -12.85
CA VAL A 125 32.45 5.15 -13.63
C VAL A 125 33.65 4.56 -12.89
N VAL A 126 34.58 3.92 -13.61
CA VAL A 126 35.75 3.28 -13.02
C VAL A 126 36.54 4.28 -12.16
N GLY A 127 36.69 3.95 -10.87
CA GLY A 127 37.47 4.75 -9.91
C GLY A 127 36.74 5.94 -9.27
N ALA A 128 35.45 6.15 -9.56
CA ALA A 128 34.65 7.22 -8.94
C ALA A 128 33.41 6.65 -8.23
N ALA A 129 32.99 7.32 -7.15
CA ALA A 129 31.72 7.04 -6.50
C ALA A 129 30.55 7.45 -7.44
N PRO A 130 29.56 6.58 -7.68
CA PRO A 130 28.36 6.95 -8.43
C PRO A 130 27.62 8.09 -7.75
N VAL A 131 27.01 8.97 -8.55
CA VAL A 131 26.10 9.97 -8.01
C VAL A 131 24.74 9.33 -7.80
N ALA A 132 24.18 9.50 -6.61
CA ALA A 132 22.87 9.01 -6.22
C ALA A 132 21.84 10.14 -6.20
N THR A 133 20.58 9.78 -6.42
CA THR A 133 19.42 10.64 -6.18
C THR A 133 18.45 9.91 -5.23
N PRO A 134 17.81 10.63 -4.29
CA PRO A 134 16.86 10.02 -3.37
C PRO A 134 15.70 9.35 -4.11
N PHE A 135 15.32 8.17 -3.63
CA PHE A 135 14.20 7.37 -4.12
C PHE A 135 13.40 6.72 -2.98
N THR A 136 13.46 7.29 -1.77
CA THR A 136 12.54 6.94 -0.68
C THR A 136 11.10 7.30 -1.06
N TRP A 137 10.11 6.57 -0.54
CA TRP A 137 8.70 6.83 -0.81
C TRP A 137 8.33 8.30 -0.53
N ASP A 138 7.92 8.98 -1.60
CA ASP A 138 7.49 10.37 -1.57
C ASP A 138 5.99 10.43 -1.86
N PRO A 139 5.13 10.77 -0.89
CA PRO A 139 3.69 10.91 -1.11
C PRO A 139 3.32 12.02 -2.10
N ILE A 140 4.19 13.01 -2.34
CA ILE A 140 4.00 14.03 -3.40
C ILE A 140 4.11 13.39 -4.78
N LYS A 141 5.09 12.49 -4.94
CA LYS A 141 5.35 11.77 -6.19
C LYS A 141 4.56 10.46 -6.27
N LYS A 142 3.90 10.00 -5.20
CA LYS A 142 3.22 8.68 -5.12
C LYS A 142 4.10 7.56 -5.70
N GLY A 143 5.37 7.52 -5.27
CA GLY A 143 6.38 6.59 -5.76
C GLY A 143 7.60 6.60 -4.85
N GLY A 144 8.54 5.68 -5.06
CA GLY A 144 9.72 5.46 -4.22
C GLY A 144 9.65 4.17 -3.41
N ALA A 145 10.59 4.04 -2.49
CA ALA A 145 10.82 2.87 -1.65
C ALA A 145 10.09 2.92 -0.30
N ARG A 146 9.34 1.86 0.02
CA ARG A 146 8.76 1.59 1.34
C ARG A 146 9.38 0.34 1.94
N PHE A 147 9.71 0.38 3.23
CA PHE A 147 10.41 -0.70 3.92
C PHE A 147 9.47 -1.45 4.86
N TYR A 148 9.56 -2.78 4.87
CA TYR A 148 8.68 -3.62 5.66
C TYR A 148 9.44 -4.68 6.46
N ASP A 149 9.06 -4.79 7.72
CA ASP A 149 9.41 -5.83 8.68
C ASP A 149 8.33 -6.91 8.63
N LEU A 150 8.63 -8.02 7.97
CA LEU A 150 7.65 -9.05 7.65
C LEU A 150 7.44 -10.06 8.78
N ASP A 151 8.41 -10.20 9.69
CA ASP A 151 8.36 -11.14 10.81
C ASP A 151 8.20 -10.47 12.19
N GLY A 152 8.32 -9.14 12.25
CA GLY A 152 8.08 -8.31 13.42
C GLY A 152 9.29 -8.19 14.35
N ASP A 153 10.51 -8.48 13.88
CA ASP A 153 11.73 -8.44 14.69
C ASP A 153 12.34 -7.03 14.86
N GLY A 154 11.79 -6.03 14.18
CA GLY A 154 12.23 -4.63 14.18
C GLY A 154 13.20 -4.28 13.07
N THR A 155 13.61 -5.23 12.23
CA THR A 155 14.43 -4.99 11.03
C THR A 155 13.58 -5.12 9.77
N ALA A 156 13.99 -4.47 8.68
CA ALA A 156 13.24 -4.56 7.43
C ALA A 156 13.81 -5.68 6.56
N GLU A 157 12.98 -6.65 6.19
CA GLU A 157 13.38 -7.77 5.33
C GLU A 157 13.13 -7.44 3.87
N THR A 158 12.23 -6.51 3.57
CA THR A 158 11.85 -6.21 2.19
C THR A 158 11.61 -4.73 1.93
N VAL A 159 11.78 -4.36 0.67
CA VAL A 159 11.47 -3.04 0.14
C VAL A 159 10.49 -3.19 -1.02
N ASP A 160 9.42 -2.40 -0.99
CA ASP A 160 8.51 -2.20 -2.11
C ASP A 160 8.91 -0.92 -2.84
N LEU A 161 9.22 -1.06 -4.13
CA LEU A 161 9.71 -0.01 -5.00
C LEU A 161 8.64 0.33 -6.02
N THR A 162 8.24 1.59 -6.11
CA THR A 162 7.30 2.08 -7.14
C THR A 162 7.94 3.19 -7.97
N PHE A 163 8.12 2.94 -9.25
CA PHE A 163 8.82 3.80 -10.21
C PHE A 163 7.84 4.53 -11.13
N ILE A 164 8.30 5.62 -11.74
CA ILE A 164 7.56 6.37 -12.77
C ILE A 164 8.45 6.49 -14.00
N ASP A 165 7.98 5.97 -15.15
CA ASP A 165 8.70 6.00 -16.43
C ASP A 165 8.92 7.43 -16.93
N GLY A 166 10.17 7.73 -17.28
CA GLY A 166 10.64 9.09 -17.55
C GLY A 166 10.71 10.01 -16.33
N GLY A 167 10.63 9.46 -15.12
CA GLY A 167 10.39 10.22 -13.90
C GLY A 167 11.11 9.70 -12.66
N TYR A 168 10.39 9.68 -11.54
CA TYR A 168 10.96 9.40 -10.23
C TYR A 168 11.40 7.93 -10.12
N GLY A 169 12.70 7.72 -9.91
CA GLY A 169 13.33 6.41 -9.83
C GLY A 169 13.75 5.81 -11.16
N ASP A 170 13.37 6.40 -12.29
CA ASP A 170 13.79 5.91 -13.59
C ASP A 170 15.14 6.51 -13.98
N LYS A 171 16.15 5.65 -14.11
CA LYS A 171 17.54 6.07 -14.23
C LYS A 171 17.82 6.83 -15.52
N ASP A 172 17.21 6.42 -16.63
CA ASP A 172 17.45 7.05 -17.93
C ASP A 172 16.64 8.36 -18.08
N GLY A 173 15.57 8.52 -17.29
CA GLY A 173 14.71 9.69 -17.27
C GLY A 173 13.92 9.89 -18.57
N VAL A 174 13.80 8.85 -19.41
CA VAL A 174 13.11 8.90 -20.69
C VAL A 174 11.80 8.14 -20.61
N LYS A 175 10.68 8.82 -20.89
CA LYS A 175 9.37 8.15 -20.96
C LYS A 175 9.28 7.25 -22.20
N ASN A 176 9.70 5.99 -22.06
CA ASN A 176 9.82 5.03 -23.15
C ASN A 176 9.08 3.69 -22.88
N GLY A 177 8.36 3.61 -21.75
CA GLY A 177 7.66 2.43 -21.29
C GLY A 177 8.55 1.39 -20.59
N VAL A 178 9.79 1.75 -20.25
CA VAL A 178 10.76 0.88 -19.59
C VAL A 178 11.48 1.65 -18.49
N ILE A 179 11.28 1.21 -17.25
CA ILE A 179 12.07 1.65 -16.11
C ILE A 179 13.44 1.01 -16.20
N VAL A 180 14.49 1.82 -16.09
CA VAL A 180 15.86 1.37 -15.86
C VAL A 180 16.21 1.63 -14.40
N ASP A 181 16.59 0.59 -13.65
CA ASP A 181 17.05 0.73 -12.27
C ASP A 181 18.49 0.23 -12.12
N PRO A 182 19.35 1.09 -11.58
CA PRO A 182 20.13 0.59 -10.48
C PRO A 182 19.95 1.41 -9.20
N SER A 183 19.71 0.70 -8.10
CA SER A 183 19.37 1.29 -6.80
C SER A 183 19.98 0.58 -5.61
N THR A 184 20.02 1.28 -4.48
CA THR A 184 20.59 0.80 -3.22
C THR A 184 19.92 1.49 -2.02
N PRO A 185 19.81 0.82 -0.86
CA PRO A 185 19.42 1.47 0.38
C PRO A 185 20.53 2.35 0.96
N GLY A 186 20.13 3.22 1.87
CA GLY A 186 20.99 3.90 2.83
C GLY A 186 20.34 3.94 4.20
N ALA A 187 21.09 4.40 5.20
CA ALA A 187 20.64 4.54 6.57
C ALA A 187 21.07 5.91 7.12
N ALA A 188 20.13 6.61 7.76
CA ALA A 188 20.35 7.92 8.35
C ALA A 188 20.08 7.88 9.86
N ASP A 189 21.02 8.40 10.63
CA ASP A 189 20.83 8.68 12.06
C ASP A 189 20.15 10.05 12.21
N ILE A 190 18.82 10.04 12.12
CA ILE A 190 17.97 11.23 12.27
C ILE A 190 16.92 11.06 13.36
N LYS A 191 16.59 12.16 14.02
CA LYS A 191 15.62 12.29 15.12
C LYS A 191 14.53 13.29 14.71
N PRO A 192 13.64 12.91 13.78
CA PRO A 192 12.54 13.78 13.39
C PRO A 192 11.65 14.10 14.58
N VAL A 193 11.03 15.27 14.54
CA VAL A 193 9.98 15.70 15.47
C VAL A 193 8.78 16.22 14.68
N LEU A 194 7.62 16.16 15.33
CA LEU A 194 6.40 16.78 14.85
C LEU A 194 6.35 18.24 15.29
N SER A 195 6.14 19.14 14.34
CA SER A 195 6.03 20.59 14.60
C SER A 195 4.82 21.18 13.89
N THR A 196 4.01 21.94 14.61
CA THR A 196 2.88 22.68 14.08
C THR A 196 2.60 23.89 14.98
N THR A 197 2.02 24.94 14.43
CA THR A 197 1.49 26.06 15.22
C THR A 197 0.04 25.74 15.57
N THR A 198 -0.36 25.94 16.84
CA THR A 198 -1.73 25.66 17.29
C THR A 198 -2.76 26.37 16.40
N GLY A 199 -3.72 25.61 15.86
CA GLY A 199 -4.74 26.11 14.93
C GLY A 199 -4.30 26.15 13.46
N SER A 200 -3.05 25.78 13.14
CA SER A 200 -2.61 25.57 11.76
C SER A 200 -3.13 24.23 11.25
N SER A 201 -3.32 24.13 9.93
CA SER A 201 -3.64 22.88 9.25
C SER A 201 -2.41 22.06 8.83
N ALA A 202 -1.21 22.66 8.93
CA ALA A 202 0.03 22.05 8.46
C ALA A 202 0.86 21.45 9.61
N LEU A 203 1.28 20.20 9.40
CA LEU A 203 2.20 19.44 10.23
C LEU A 203 3.54 19.36 9.52
N THR A 204 4.62 19.84 10.14
CA THR A 204 5.99 19.61 9.68
C THR A 204 6.57 18.37 10.35
N VAL A 205 7.20 17.51 9.58
CA VAL A 205 7.87 16.29 10.04
C VAL A 205 9.34 16.38 9.66
N ALA A 206 10.19 16.78 10.60
CA ALA A 206 11.60 17.04 10.29
C ALA A 206 12.51 16.84 11.50
N ASP A 207 13.73 16.37 11.26
CA ASP A 207 14.82 16.46 12.22
C ASP A 207 15.33 17.92 12.25
N PRO A 208 15.34 18.59 13.42
CA PRO A 208 15.80 19.97 13.54
C PRO A 208 17.27 20.20 13.16
N THR A 209 18.09 19.14 13.18
CA THR A 209 19.53 19.17 12.94
C THR A 209 19.93 18.62 11.58
N ASP A 210 19.03 17.90 10.91
CA ASP A 210 19.21 17.35 9.57
C ASP A 210 17.89 17.34 8.80
N THR A 211 17.57 18.46 8.17
CA THR A 211 16.31 18.63 7.42
C THR A 211 16.39 18.12 5.98
N VAL A 212 17.52 17.53 5.56
CA VAL A 212 17.76 17.19 4.14
C VAL A 212 18.00 15.71 3.89
N SER A 213 18.32 14.92 4.93
CA SER A 213 18.35 13.45 4.78
C SER A 213 17.00 12.93 4.30
N PRO A 214 16.92 12.18 3.19
CA PRO A 214 15.67 11.73 2.60
C PRO A 214 15.16 10.43 3.23
N ALA A 215 15.43 10.21 4.52
CA ALA A 215 15.07 8.98 5.19
C ALA A 215 13.57 8.90 5.46
N ALA A 216 13.05 7.68 5.40
CA ALA A 216 11.64 7.38 5.62
C ALA A 216 11.28 7.66 7.08
N VAL A 217 10.18 8.38 7.28
CA VAL A 217 9.59 8.65 8.58
C VAL A 217 8.18 8.07 8.59
N LEU A 218 7.89 7.26 9.60
CA LEU A 218 6.60 6.58 9.73
C LEU A 218 5.72 7.31 10.74
N LEU A 219 4.48 7.59 10.33
CA LEU A 219 3.46 8.19 11.17
C LEU A 219 2.30 7.21 11.31
N LYS A 220 1.93 6.91 12.55
CA LYS A 220 0.71 6.16 12.86
C LYS A 220 -0.44 7.13 13.07
N VAL A 221 -1.53 6.89 12.36
CA VAL A 221 -2.72 7.73 12.37
C VAL A 221 -3.89 6.94 12.91
N ALA A 222 -4.59 7.51 13.89
CA ALA A 222 -5.75 6.90 14.54
C ALA A 222 -6.83 7.96 14.79
N ILE A 223 -8.09 7.59 14.65
CA ILE A 223 -9.21 8.42 15.10
C ILE A 223 -9.43 8.16 16.59
N THR A 224 -9.34 9.20 17.41
CA THR A 224 -9.51 9.12 18.87
C THR A 224 -10.90 9.58 19.32
N THR A 225 -11.61 10.30 18.47
CA THR A 225 -13.00 10.70 18.69
C THR A 225 -13.71 10.69 17.35
N LYS A 226 -14.85 10.02 17.27
CA LYS A 226 -15.59 9.80 16.03
C LYS A 226 -16.62 10.90 15.81
N ALA A 227 -16.79 11.32 14.55
CA ALA A 227 -17.94 12.12 14.15
C ALA A 227 -19.23 11.29 14.19
N ALA A 228 -20.39 11.95 14.17
CA ALA A 228 -21.68 11.27 14.04
C ALA A 228 -21.90 10.69 12.63
N SER A 229 -21.33 11.32 11.60
CA SER A 229 -21.31 10.80 10.22
C SER A 229 -20.03 10.03 9.94
N VAL A 230 -20.04 9.19 8.91
CA VAL A 230 -18.83 8.54 8.39
C VAL A 230 -18.07 9.48 7.46
N ASN A 231 -16.88 9.88 7.91
CA ASN A 231 -16.01 10.82 7.24
C ASN A 231 -14.69 10.15 6.87
N GLN A 232 -14.09 10.57 5.75
CA GLN A 232 -12.76 10.14 5.36
C GLN A 232 -11.71 11.09 5.92
N ILE A 233 -10.68 10.54 6.56
CA ILE A 233 -9.50 11.29 6.99
C ILE A 233 -8.41 11.09 5.95
N GLY A 234 -7.85 12.20 5.48
CA GLY A 234 -6.81 12.20 4.47
C GLY A 234 -5.74 13.26 4.73
N PHE A 235 -4.74 13.27 3.85
CA PHE A 235 -3.71 14.30 3.86
C PHE A 235 -3.26 14.69 2.45
N VAL A 236 -2.73 15.90 2.35
CA VAL A 236 -1.95 16.36 1.20
C VAL A 236 -0.52 16.56 1.66
N ALA A 237 0.44 15.88 1.02
CA ALA A 237 1.85 16.11 1.27
C ALA A 237 2.36 17.33 0.49
N LEU A 238 3.25 18.08 1.14
CA LEU A 238 3.84 19.31 0.65
C LEU A 238 5.35 19.28 0.89
N ALA A 239 6.09 19.81 -0.08
CA ALA A 239 7.51 20.10 0.09
C ALA A 239 7.68 21.20 1.14
N ALA A 240 8.86 21.27 1.76
CA ALA A 240 9.19 22.26 2.79
C ALA A 240 8.90 23.71 2.35
N SER A 241 9.13 24.02 1.07
CA SER A 241 8.96 25.35 0.48
C SER A 241 7.54 25.69 0.01
N GLU A 242 6.62 24.73 -0.04
CA GLU A 242 5.25 24.98 -0.50
C GLU A 242 4.42 25.71 0.57
N SER A 243 3.33 26.36 0.18
CA SER A 243 2.40 27.02 1.13
C SER A 243 1.68 26.00 2.00
N ASP A 244 1.41 26.34 3.27
CA ASP A 244 0.58 25.53 4.17
C ASP A 244 -0.90 25.50 3.76
N THR A 245 -1.32 26.41 2.87
CA THR A 245 -2.66 26.41 2.27
C THR A 245 -2.66 25.58 1.00
N ILE A 246 -3.44 24.50 1.00
CA ILE A 246 -3.59 23.61 -0.16
C ILE A 246 -4.50 24.20 -1.24
N THR A 247 -4.18 23.87 -2.49
CA THR A 247 -4.98 24.17 -3.68
C THR A 247 -5.85 22.96 -4.07
N TYR A 248 -6.85 23.19 -4.94
CA TYR A 248 -7.67 22.10 -5.47
C TYR A 248 -6.82 21.10 -6.27
N GLU A 249 -5.85 21.58 -7.05
CA GLU A 249 -4.95 20.75 -7.84
C GLU A 249 -4.07 19.87 -6.94
N GLN A 250 -3.52 20.43 -5.86
CA GLN A 250 -2.79 19.63 -4.88
C GLN A 250 -3.68 18.58 -4.20
N LEU A 251 -4.91 18.93 -3.83
CA LEU A 251 -5.86 17.97 -3.27
C LEU A 251 -6.22 16.86 -4.28
N ARG A 252 -6.47 17.21 -5.54
CA ARG A 252 -6.80 16.27 -6.61
C ARG A 252 -5.64 15.32 -6.91
N ASP A 253 -4.43 15.87 -7.07
CA ASP A 253 -3.29 15.11 -7.59
C ASP A 253 -2.55 14.36 -6.47
N ARG A 254 -2.51 14.92 -5.26
CA ARG A 254 -1.71 14.43 -4.13
C ARG A 254 -2.53 14.02 -2.91
N GLY A 255 -3.83 14.34 -2.87
CA GLY A 255 -4.71 13.93 -1.79
C GLY A 255 -4.72 12.41 -1.65
N THR A 256 -4.53 11.95 -0.42
CA THR A 256 -4.49 10.53 -0.07
C THR A 256 -5.43 10.29 1.10
N ILE A 257 -6.37 9.36 0.95
CA ILE A 257 -7.19 8.90 2.07
C ILE A 257 -6.38 7.92 2.92
N ILE A 258 -6.41 8.14 4.24
CA ILE A 258 -5.74 7.29 5.21
C ILE A 258 -6.69 6.18 5.65
N LEU A 259 -7.85 6.57 6.16
CA LEU A 259 -8.93 5.72 6.69
C LEU A 259 -10.21 6.54 6.87
N ALA A 260 -11.35 5.86 7.05
CA ALA A 260 -12.62 6.46 7.46
C ALA A 260 -12.93 6.16 8.93
N ASN A 261 -13.73 7.00 9.59
CA ASN A 261 -14.35 6.63 10.87
C ASN A 261 -15.53 5.69 10.66
N LEU A 262 -15.94 5.02 11.74
CA LEU A 262 -17.32 4.55 11.91
C LEU A 262 -18.09 5.64 12.64
N GLU A 263 -19.41 5.59 12.66
CA GLU A 263 -20.19 6.53 13.46
C GLU A 263 -19.91 6.42 14.97
N ASN A 264 -20.42 7.38 15.74
CA ASN A 264 -20.15 7.50 17.16
C ASN A 264 -21.22 6.89 18.07
N SER A 265 -22.32 6.39 17.48
CA SER A 265 -23.35 5.56 18.09
C SER A 265 -23.29 4.15 17.51
N ASP A 266 -24.12 3.25 18.06
CA ASP A 266 -24.46 1.92 17.53
C ASP A 266 -23.35 0.98 17.02
N THR A 267 -22.07 1.25 17.26
CA THR A 267 -21.03 0.36 16.73
C THR A 267 -20.94 -0.96 17.50
N PRO A 268 -20.62 -2.09 16.82
CA PRO A 268 -20.42 -3.36 17.49
C PRO A 268 -19.14 -3.36 18.36
N ASN A 269 -18.82 -4.48 19.00
CA ASN A 269 -17.55 -4.58 19.74
C ASN A 269 -16.34 -4.60 18.79
N LEU A 270 -15.55 -3.52 18.83
CA LEU A 270 -14.39 -3.28 17.96
C LEU A 270 -13.04 -3.62 18.60
N ALA A 271 -12.99 -4.25 19.77
CA ALA A 271 -11.72 -4.47 20.50
C ALA A 271 -10.67 -5.30 19.73
N SER A 272 -11.10 -6.07 18.73
CA SER A 272 -10.23 -6.88 17.85
C SER A 272 -10.03 -6.29 16.45
N ILE A 273 -10.61 -5.11 16.19
CA ILE A 273 -10.55 -4.44 14.90
C ILE A 273 -9.42 -3.42 14.91
N ASN A 274 -8.53 -3.48 13.92
CA ASN A 274 -7.50 -2.47 13.77
C ASN A 274 -8.09 -1.21 13.12
N LEU A 275 -8.14 -0.10 13.85
CA LEU A 275 -8.65 1.19 13.37
C LEU A 275 -7.53 2.22 13.17
N GLU A 276 -6.31 1.73 12.96
CA GLU A 276 -5.11 2.54 12.77
C GLU A 276 -4.48 2.26 11.41
N ARG A 277 -3.78 3.26 10.87
CA ARG A 277 -2.96 3.13 9.66
C ARG A 277 -1.59 3.74 9.90
N THR A 278 -0.57 3.12 9.31
CA THR A 278 0.76 3.72 9.22
C THR A 278 0.97 4.30 7.83
N ILE A 279 1.39 5.56 7.77
CA ILE A 279 1.79 6.24 6.53
C ILE A 279 3.29 6.53 6.55
N SER A 280 3.89 6.57 5.37
CA SER A 280 5.30 6.90 5.17
C SER A 280 5.44 8.28 4.53
N VAL A 281 6.34 9.09 5.08
CA VAL A 281 6.71 10.42 4.58
C VAL A 281 8.22 10.57 4.57
N ILE A 282 8.72 11.62 3.93
CA ILE A 282 10.14 11.94 3.92
C ILE A 282 10.42 13.00 4.99
N ASN A 283 11.53 12.83 5.71
CA ASN A 283 12.05 13.86 6.60
C ASN A 283 12.18 15.23 5.89
N GLY A 284 11.63 16.26 6.51
CA GLY A 284 11.55 17.62 5.95
C GLY A 284 10.21 17.96 5.27
N GLN A 285 9.31 16.99 5.08
CA GLN A 285 8.00 17.23 4.46
C GLN A 285 6.99 17.89 5.42
N LYS A 286 5.98 18.51 4.81
CA LYS A 286 4.78 19.00 5.49
C LYS A 286 3.56 18.21 5.06
N LEU A 287 2.60 18.05 5.96
CA LEU A 287 1.31 17.42 5.70
C LEU A 287 0.20 18.38 6.07
N VAL A 288 -0.80 18.53 5.19
CA VAL A 288 -2.05 19.18 5.53
C VAL A 288 -3.12 18.11 5.68
N LEU A 289 -3.58 17.90 6.91
CA LEU A 289 -4.62 16.92 7.21
C LEU A 289 -5.99 17.49 6.86
N PHE A 290 -6.85 16.67 6.27
CA PHE A 290 -8.20 17.03 5.92
C PHE A 290 -9.20 15.94 6.28
N GLU A 291 -10.45 16.35 6.30
CA GLU A 291 -11.62 15.51 6.51
C GLU A 291 -12.63 15.76 5.40
N VAL A 292 -13.09 14.68 4.79
CA VAL A 292 -14.25 14.68 3.88
C VAL A 292 -15.45 14.22 4.69
N VAL A 293 -16.43 15.11 4.84
CA VAL A 293 -17.60 14.90 5.69
C VAL A 293 -18.72 14.28 4.87
N ASP A 294 -19.22 13.14 5.33
CA ASP A 294 -20.43 12.48 4.81
C ASP A 294 -20.41 12.31 3.27
N SER A 295 -19.23 11.98 2.74
CA SER A 295 -18.95 11.84 1.31
C SER A 295 -17.58 11.16 1.13
N THR A 296 -17.20 10.93 -0.12
CA THR A 296 -15.84 10.53 -0.51
C THR A 296 -15.08 11.66 -1.19
N LEU A 297 -13.75 11.65 -1.07
CA LEU A 297 -12.89 12.60 -1.79
C LEU A 297 -13.12 12.53 -3.30
N GLU A 298 -13.27 11.32 -3.84
CA GLU A 298 -13.56 11.09 -5.26
C GLU A 298 -14.88 11.75 -5.70
N SER A 299 -15.95 11.58 -4.91
CA SER A 299 -17.25 12.25 -5.14
C SER A 299 -17.11 13.77 -5.12
N LEU A 300 -16.35 14.33 -4.17
CA LEU A 300 -16.16 15.78 -4.10
C LEU A 300 -15.34 16.32 -5.28
N LEU A 301 -14.25 15.64 -5.65
CA LEU A 301 -13.40 16.04 -6.77
C LEU A 301 -14.13 15.96 -8.11
N SER A 302 -15.00 14.97 -8.30
CA SER A 302 -15.79 14.84 -9.55
C SER A 302 -16.92 15.85 -9.68
N LYS A 303 -17.46 16.37 -8.57
CA LYS A 303 -18.57 17.33 -8.55
C LYS A 303 -18.12 18.79 -8.46
N ASN A 304 -16.88 19.05 -8.09
CA ASN A 304 -16.38 20.40 -7.81
C ASN A 304 -15.04 20.64 -8.49
N SER A 305 -14.78 21.89 -8.87
CA SER A 305 -13.50 22.35 -9.46
C SER A 305 -12.69 23.26 -8.54
N THR A 306 -13.15 23.52 -7.31
CA THR A 306 -12.44 24.31 -6.30
C THR A 306 -12.71 23.75 -4.91
N ILE A 307 -11.80 23.96 -3.95
CA ILE A 307 -12.02 23.58 -2.54
C ILE A 307 -13.22 24.34 -1.94
N ALA A 308 -13.38 25.64 -2.27
CA ALA A 308 -14.48 26.45 -1.75
C ALA A 308 -15.87 25.92 -2.17
N ALA A 309 -16.00 25.38 -3.39
CA ALA A 309 -17.24 24.80 -3.87
C ALA A 309 -17.65 23.51 -3.12
N MET A 310 -16.70 22.82 -2.47
CA MET A 310 -17.00 21.64 -1.65
C MET A 310 -17.76 21.98 -0.36
N GLY A 311 -17.80 23.26 0.03
CA GLY A 311 -18.59 23.73 1.17
C GLY A 311 -18.25 23.01 2.48
N SER A 312 -19.27 22.61 3.24
CA SER A 312 -19.10 21.90 4.51
C SER A 312 -18.70 20.43 4.38
N SER A 313 -18.74 19.87 3.16
CA SER A 313 -18.34 18.48 2.92
C SER A 313 -16.82 18.28 2.92
N PHE A 314 -16.03 19.37 2.95
CA PHE A 314 -14.58 19.31 3.05
C PHE A 314 -14.06 20.32 4.07
N ARG A 315 -13.09 19.91 4.89
CA ARG A 315 -12.36 20.82 5.78
C ARG A 315 -10.94 20.33 6.03
N THR A 316 -10.01 21.26 6.18
CA THR A 316 -8.72 20.95 6.81
C THR A 316 -8.88 20.88 8.32
N LEU A 317 -8.10 20.03 8.99
CA LEU A 317 -8.13 19.90 10.45
C LEU A 317 -7.28 20.99 11.10
N ASP A 318 -7.70 21.48 12.26
CA ASP A 318 -6.90 22.40 13.06
C ASP A 318 -6.01 21.57 14.00
N LEU A 319 -4.69 21.75 13.91
CA LEU A 319 -3.70 20.92 14.60
C LEU A 319 -3.25 21.55 15.92
N SER A 320 -2.98 20.68 16.89
CA SER A 320 -2.43 21.02 18.20
C SER A 320 -1.34 20.03 18.57
N LYS A 321 -0.12 20.53 18.81
CA LYS A 321 1.00 19.70 19.25
C LYS A 321 0.81 19.30 20.71
N THR A 322 0.86 18.00 20.98
CA THR A 322 0.87 17.46 22.35
C THR A 322 2.31 17.32 22.86
N ASN A 323 3.18 16.75 22.04
CA ASN A 323 4.62 16.64 22.28
C ASN A 323 5.37 16.41 20.95
N ASP A 324 6.69 16.20 20.99
CA ASP A 324 7.51 16.01 19.78
C ASP A 324 7.12 14.81 18.92
N ASN A 325 6.38 13.85 19.48
CA ASN A 325 5.98 12.63 18.79
C ASN A 325 4.46 12.53 18.56
N LEU A 326 3.66 13.48 19.05
CA LEU A 326 2.20 13.42 18.97
C LEU A 326 1.58 14.78 18.67
N VAL A 327 0.75 14.80 17.63
CA VAL A 327 -0.13 15.91 17.26
C VAL A 327 -1.57 15.40 17.16
N VAL A 328 -2.52 16.22 17.61
CA VAL A 328 -3.95 15.97 17.45
C VAL A 328 -4.55 17.00 16.50
N GLY A 329 -5.32 16.54 15.52
CA GLY A 329 -6.08 17.38 14.60
C GLY A 329 -7.59 17.24 14.80
N SER A 330 -8.32 18.34 14.86
CA SER A 330 -9.80 18.31 14.91
C SER A 330 -10.41 19.61 14.39
N LYS A 331 -11.68 19.54 13.94
CA LYS A 331 -12.51 20.70 13.60
C LYS A 331 -14.01 20.43 13.81
N GLY A 332 -14.35 19.91 14.98
CA GLY A 332 -15.73 19.69 15.44
C GLY A 332 -16.36 18.33 15.11
N GLY A 333 -15.82 17.59 14.14
CA GLY A 333 -16.17 16.19 13.88
C GLY A 333 -15.17 15.23 14.51
N ASN A 334 -14.39 14.53 13.67
CA ASN A 334 -13.38 13.62 14.17
C ASN A 334 -12.25 14.35 14.93
N SER A 335 -11.64 13.65 15.88
CA SER A 335 -10.30 13.95 16.40
C SER A 335 -9.33 12.88 15.94
N VAL A 336 -8.20 13.30 15.37
CA VAL A 336 -7.21 12.42 14.76
C VAL A 336 -5.88 12.59 15.46
N ALA A 337 -5.34 11.50 16.00
CA ALA A 337 -3.99 11.46 16.55
C ALA A 337 -3.00 11.03 15.47
N VAL A 338 -1.93 11.80 15.31
CA VAL A 338 -0.78 11.46 14.46
C VAL A 338 0.44 11.26 15.35
N THR A 339 0.91 10.02 15.41
CA THR A 339 2.02 9.59 16.27
C THR A 339 3.25 9.24 15.43
N LEU A 340 4.35 9.93 15.67
CA LEU A 340 5.65 9.60 15.09
C LEU A 340 6.15 8.26 15.64
N GLN A 341 6.48 7.33 14.75
CA GLN A 341 7.04 6.02 15.13
C GLN A 341 8.55 6.10 15.33
N ASP A 342 9.07 5.32 16.27
CA ASP A 342 10.50 5.22 16.57
C ASP A 342 11.32 4.72 15.36
N ALA A 343 12.63 5.01 15.30
CA ALA A 343 13.50 4.55 14.23
C ALA A 343 13.65 3.01 14.19
N SER A 344 13.41 2.35 15.33
CA SER A 344 13.37 0.89 15.47
C SER A 344 12.06 0.24 14.99
N LYS A 345 11.08 1.03 14.53
CA LYS A 345 9.80 0.53 14.01
C LYS A 345 9.75 0.66 12.50
N GLN A 346 9.35 -0.43 11.85
CA GLN A 346 9.07 -0.49 10.41
C GLN A 346 7.62 -0.89 10.17
N GLN A 347 7.14 -0.70 8.95
CA GLN A 347 5.80 -1.13 8.56
C GLN A 347 5.74 -2.67 8.53
N GLY A 348 4.65 -3.25 9.00
CA GLY A 348 4.52 -4.71 9.09
C GLY A 348 4.03 -5.36 7.79
N LEU A 349 3.97 -6.70 7.76
CA LEU A 349 3.32 -7.45 6.68
C LEU A 349 1.89 -6.98 6.38
N GLY A 350 1.09 -6.67 7.42
CA GLY A 350 -0.26 -6.13 7.25
C GLY A 350 -0.29 -4.80 6.52
N ASP A 351 0.69 -3.93 6.73
CA ASP A 351 0.80 -2.64 6.03
C ASP A 351 1.22 -2.81 4.57
N LEU A 352 2.07 -3.80 4.25
CA LEU A 352 2.41 -4.15 2.87
C LEU A 352 1.15 -4.60 2.11
N ILE A 353 0.41 -5.54 2.69
CA ILE A 353 -0.83 -6.08 2.10
C ILE A 353 -1.91 -5.00 1.96
N SER A 354 -1.95 -4.05 2.90
CA SER A 354 -2.93 -2.97 2.94
C SER A 354 -2.47 -1.69 2.24
N SER A 355 -1.36 -1.74 1.51
CA SER A 355 -0.71 -0.54 0.96
C SER A 355 -1.57 0.19 -0.07
N LYS A 356 -2.50 -0.51 -0.72
CA LYS A 356 -3.46 0.03 -1.72
C LYS A 356 -4.82 0.45 -1.14
N MET A 357 -5.07 0.18 0.14
CA MET A 357 -6.37 0.44 0.78
C MET A 357 -6.77 1.93 0.89
N GLY A 358 -5.84 2.85 0.65
CA GLY A 358 -6.13 4.29 0.57
C GLY A 358 -6.83 4.73 -0.73
N GLU A 359 -6.88 3.86 -1.74
CA GLU A 359 -7.53 4.10 -3.03
C GLU A 359 -8.80 3.26 -3.19
N SER A 360 -8.72 1.97 -2.85
CA SER A 360 -9.84 1.02 -2.88
C SER A 360 -9.61 -0.08 -1.85
N PRO A 361 -10.64 -0.67 -1.22
CA PRO A 361 -10.46 -1.68 -0.17
C PRO A 361 -10.01 -3.02 -0.77
N ILE A 362 -8.76 -3.09 -1.19
CA ILE A 362 -8.09 -4.23 -1.82
C ILE A 362 -6.96 -4.69 -0.89
N LEU A 363 -6.82 -6.01 -0.76
CA LEU A 363 -5.66 -6.65 -0.13
C LEU A 363 -4.69 -7.13 -1.20
N ASP A 364 -3.44 -6.68 -1.15
CA ASP A 364 -2.41 -6.96 -2.15
C ASP A 364 -1.35 -7.95 -1.63
N PHE A 365 -1.44 -9.20 -2.06
CA PHE A 365 -0.48 -10.25 -1.70
C PHE A 365 0.62 -10.44 -2.76
N SER A 366 0.66 -9.63 -3.83
CA SER A 366 1.63 -9.79 -4.92
C SER A 366 3.08 -9.70 -4.41
N GLY A 367 3.34 -8.78 -3.48
CA GLY A 367 4.64 -8.57 -2.83
C GLY A 367 5.15 -9.76 -2.00
N VAL A 368 4.28 -10.72 -1.66
CA VAL A 368 4.62 -11.91 -0.87
C VAL A 368 4.36 -13.21 -1.63
N SER A 369 4.22 -13.16 -2.94
CA SER A 369 4.03 -14.36 -3.77
C SER A 369 5.14 -15.40 -3.55
N GLY A 370 4.74 -16.67 -3.50
CA GLY A 370 5.56 -17.82 -3.17
C GLY A 370 5.84 -17.99 -1.66
N ARG A 371 5.28 -17.14 -0.78
CA ARG A 371 5.36 -17.29 0.68
C ARG A 371 4.03 -17.77 1.23
N ASP A 372 4.09 -18.59 2.28
CA ASP A 372 2.90 -19.03 3.02
C ASP A 372 2.49 -17.97 4.06
N ILE A 373 1.21 -17.66 4.08
CA ILE A 373 0.60 -16.63 4.93
C ILE A 373 -0.39 -17.29 5.89
N THR A 374 -0.28 -16.97 7.18
CA THR A 374 -1.22 -17.31 8.24
C THR A 374 -1.68 -16.04 8.94
N GLY A 375 -2.54 -16.14 9.94
CA GLY A 375 -3.02 -14.96 10.65
C GLY A 375 -4.33 -15.17 11.38
N THR A 376 -5.04 -14.07 11.58
CA THR A 376 -6.40 -14.04 12.11
C THR A 376 -7.28 -13.11 11.30
N VAL A 377 -8.56 -13.44 11.23
CA VAL A 377 -9.62 -12.55 10.74
C VAL A 377 -10.60 -12.32 11.87
N SER A 378 -10.86 -11.05 12.18
CA SER A 378 -11.88 -10.62 13.13
C SER A 378 -13.05 -10.04 12.37
N ILE A 379 -14.26 -10.42 12.76
CA ILE A 379 -15.51 -9.98 12.16
C ILE A 379 -16.38 -9.41 13.27
N ALA A 380 -16.92 -8.22 13.07
CA ALA A 380 -17.91 -7.60 13.95
C ALA A 380 -19.12 -7.17 13.09
N ARG A 381 -20.31 -7.18 13.69
CA ARG A 381 -21.54 -6.87 12.97
C ARG A 381 -22.56 -6.20 13.90
N GLU A 382 -23.07 -5.06 13.47
CA GLU A 382 -24.30 -4.46 13.98
C GLU A 382 -25.15 -4.16 12.73
N ALA A 383 -26.21 -4.95 12.49
CA ALA A 383 -27.16 -4.71 11.40
C ALA A 383 -28.32 -5.69 11.34
N ASN A 384 -29.40 -5.26 10.70
CA ASN A 384 -30.64 -6.02 10.52
C ASN A 384 -30.56 -7.15 9.46
N TYR A 385 -29.72 -7.03 8.42
CA TYR A 385 -29.70 -7.95 7.29
C TYR A 385 -28.54 -8.95 7.30
N ASP A 386 -28.77 -10.23 7.62
CA ASP A 386 -27.81 -11.33 7.41
C ASP A 386 -26.97 -11.19 6.11
N THR A 387 -25.73 -10.73 6.28
CA THR A 387 -24.77 -10.55 5.18
C THR A 387 -23.61 -11.53 5.32
N THR A 388 -23.11 -12.01 4.18
CA THR A 388 -21.89 -12.82 4.09
C THR A 388 -20.86 -12.09 3.26
N ILE A 389 -19.69 -11.83 3.85
CA ILE A 389 -18.55 -11.27 3.12
C ILE A 389 -17.74 -12.41 2.48
N GLY A 390 -17.30 -12.20 1.26
CA GLY A 390 -16.33 -13.04 0.57
C GLY A 390 -15.29 -12.21 -0.15
N PHE A 391 -14.29 -12.88 -0.73
CA PHE A 391 -13.23 -12.24 -1.49
C PHE A 391 -13.06 -12.92 -2.84
N TYR A 392 -12.69 -12.15 -3.86
CA TYR A 392 -12.38 -12.65 -5.19
C TYR A 392 -11.08 -12.04 -5.70
N ARG A 393 -10.39 -12.79 -6.57
CA ARG A 393 -9.16 -12.39 -7.22
C ARG A 393 -9.45 -11.37 -8.31
N ILE A 394 -8.73 -10.26 -8.25
CA ILE A 394 -8.63 -9.29 -9.34
C ILE A 394 -7.22 -9.37 -9.93
N GLN A 395 -7.09 -9.02 -11.21
CA GLN A 395 -5.83 -9.07 -11.95
C GLN A 395 -5.12 -7.71 -11.95
N ARG A 396 -5.83 -6.65 -11.59
CA ARG A 396 -5.36 -5.26 -11.58
C ARG A 396 -6.08 -4.45 -10.50
N ALA A 397 -5.45 -3.36 -10.06
CA ALA A 397 -6.00 -2.47 -9.02
C ALA A 397 -7.30 -1.74 -9.45
N ASP A 398 -7.58 -1.65 -10.77
CA ASP A 398 -8.84 -1.12 -11.32
C ASP A 398 -10.04 -2.10 -11.16
N GLY A 399 -9.82 -3.26 -10.52
CA GLY A 399 -10.85 -4.25 -10.28
C GLY A 399 -11.05 -5.26 -11.40
N ALA A 400 -10.24 -5.24 -12.47
CA ALA A 400 -10.42 -6.18 -13.57
C ALA A 400 -10.32 -7.64 -13.11
N VAL A 401 -11.27 -8.47 -13.51
CA VAL A 401 -11.30 -9.92 -13.24
C VAL A 401 -11.04 -10.71 -14.51
N LEU A 402 -10.49 -11.91 -14.37
CA LEU A 402 -10.34 -12.83 -15.50
C LEU A 402 -11.68 -13.53 -15.76
N ASP A 403 -12.21 -13.41 -16.97
CA ASP A 403 -13.37 -14.19 -17.38
C ASP A 403 -12.97 -15.66 -17.61
N PRO A 404 -13.51 -16.62 -16.85
CA PRO A 404 -13.18 -18.04 -17.01
C PRO A 404 -13.63 -18.63 -18.36
N ILE A 405 -14.54 -17.97 -19.09
CA ILE A 405 -15.06 -18.46 -20.37
C ILE A 405 -14.19 -17.98 -21.53
N THR A 406 -13.95 -16.67 -21.60
CA THR A 406 -13.19 -16.06 -22.72
C THR A 406 -11.70 -15.94 -22.45
N ASN A 407 -11.26 -16.09 -21.19
CA ASN A 407 -9.90 -15.84 -20.74
C ASN A 407 -9.42 -14.41 -21.02
N THR A 408 -10.35 -13.45 -20.98
CA THR A 408 -10.08 -12.02 -21.14
C THR A 408 -10.37 -11.26 -19.85
N LEU A 409 -9.80 -10.06 -19.70
CA LEU A 409 -10.04 -9.22 -18.53
C LEU A 409 -11.33 -8.42 -18.70
N ILE A 410 -12.20 -8.47 -17.70
CA ILE A 410 -13.45 -7.72 -17.62
C ILE A 410 -13.35 -6.73 -16.47
N THR A 411 -13.60 -5.45 -16.73
CA THR A 411 -13.57 -4.38 -15.71
C THR A 411 -14.93 -4.21 -15.03
N PRO A 412 -14.98 -3.67 -13.79
CA PRO A 412 -16.22 -3.30 -13.11
C PRO A 412 -17.17 -2.50 -14.03
N GLY A 413 -18.47 -2.83 -13.97
CA GLY A 413 -19.52 -2.20 -14.80
C GLY A 413 -19.70 -2.79 -16.19
N SER A 414 -18.80 -3.66 -16.65
CA SER A 414 -18.97 -4.39 -17.90
C SER A 414 -19.98 -5.54 -17.76
N ALA A 415 -20.67 -5.87 -18.85
CA ALA A 415 -21.53 -7.04 -18.89
C ALA A 415 -20.74 -8.32 -18.56
N GLY A 416 -21.30 -9.18 -17.71
CA GLY A 416 -20.65 -10.42 -17.27
C GLY A 416 -19.65 -10.26 -16.11
N TYR A 417 -19.33 -9.04 -15.66
CA TYR A 417 -18.39 -8.81 -14.56
C TYR A 417 -18.78 -9.59 -13.29
N GLN A 418 -20.02 -9.47 -12.83
CA GLN A 418 -20.49 -10.17 -11.62
C GLN A 418 -20.36 -11.69 -11.75
N ALA A 419 -20.71 -12.26 -12.92
CA ALA A 419 -20.59 -13.69 -13.16
C ALA A 419 -19.12 -14.15 -13.17
N ALA A 420 -18.22 -13.36 -13.74
CA ALA A 420 -16.79 -13.63 -13.73
C ALA A 420 -16.21 -13.52 -12.31
N ALA A 421 -16.51 -12.43 -11.58
CA ALA A 421 -16.04 -12.19 -10.22
C ALA A 421 -16.47 -13.30 -9.24
N LEU A 422 -17.72 -13.76 -9.35
CA LEU A 422 -18.29 -14.81 -8.50
C LEU A 422 -18.06 -16.24 -9.03
N SER A 423 -17.31 -16.40 -10.13
CA SER A 423 -16.90 -17.71 -10.60
C SER A 423 -15.97 -18.38 -9.58
N SER A 424 -16.09 -19.71 -9.42
CA SER A 424 -15.20 -20.49 -8.56
C SER A 424 -13.71 -20.36 -8.92
N ALA A 425 -13.39 -19.97 -10.16
CA ALA A 425 -12.02 -19.69 -10.59
C ALA A 425 -11.43 -18.41 -9.96
N ASN A 426 -12.27 -17.41 -9.65
CA ASN A 426 -11.84 -16.15 -9.07
C ASN A 426 -12.08 -16.08 -7.55
N LEU A 427 -13.07 -16.80 -7.02
CA LEU A 427 -13.36 -16.80 -5.59
C LEU A 427 -12.14 -17.25 -4.75
N PHE A 428 -11.94 -16.56 -3.64
CA PHE A 428 -10.91 -16.85 -2.66
C PHE A 428 -11.55 -17.27 -1.34
N SER A 429 -11.24 -18.49 -0.90
CA SER A 429 -11.82 -19.11 0.30
C SER A 429 -10.87 -19.14 1.51
N GLY A 430 -9.67 -18.56 1.41
CA GLY A 430 -8.63 -18.68 2.43
C GLY A 430 -8.95 -18.01 3.77
N PHE A 431 -9.99 -17.16 3.82
CA PHE A 431 -10.48 -16.53 5.05
C PHE A 431 -11.65 -17.26 5.71
N GLY A 432 -12.13 -18.37 5.13
CA GLY A 432 -13.26 -19.11 5.67
C GLY A 432 -14.60 -18.40 5.49
N ASN A 433 -15.58 -18.74 6.34
CA ASN A 433 -16.93 -18.18 6.27
C ASN A 433 -17.03 -16.88 7.06
N LEU A 434 -17.19 -15.75 6.38
CA LEU A 434 -17.28 -14.43 7.02
C LEU A 434 -18.74 -13.99 7.18
N SER A 435 -19.45 -14.71 8.05
CA SER A 435 -20.82 -14.40 8.46
C SER A 435 -21.02 -14.74 9.94
N ILE A 436 -21.70 -13.84 10.64
CA ILE A 436 -21.98 -13.90 12.08
C ILE A 436 -23.38 -13.33 12.38
N ALA A 437 -23.90 -13.62 13.58
CA ALA A 437 -25.18 -13.06 14.02
C ALA A 437 -25.08 -11.57 14.35
N ASN A 438 -26.22 -10.87 14.36
CA ASN A 438 -26.27 -9.46 14.77
C ASN A 438 -25.70 -9.24 16.19
N GLY A 439 -25.03 -8.10 16.40
CA GLY A 439 -24.43 -7.69 17.67
C GLY A 439 -23.26 -8.56 18.13
N SER A 440 -22.72 -9.39 17.25
CA SER A 440 -21.67 -10.36 17.58
C SER A 440 -20.31 -9.91 17.05
N THR A 441 -19.26 -10.41 17.70
CA THR A 441 -17.88 -10.34 17.22
C THR A 441 -17.25 -11.72 17.30
N ARG A 442 -16.51 -12.12 16.26
CA ARG A 442 -15.79 -13.40 16.19
C ARG A 442 -14.39 -13.18 15.64
N THR A 443 -13.41 -13.90 16.19
CA THR A 443 -12.06 -13.96 15.64
C THR A 443 -11.74 -15.40 15.28
N ASP A 444 -11.40 -15.63 14.02
CA ASP A 444 -11.02 -16.93 13.48
C ASP A 444 -9.54 -16.95 13.09
N THR A 445 -8.91 -18.11 13.21
CA THR A 445 -7.55 -18.34 12.71
C THR A 445 -7.57 -18.57 11.22
N ILE A 446 -6.65 -17.94 10.51
CA ILE A 446 -6.33 -18.22 9.12
C ILE A 446 -5.25 -19.31 9.10
N THR A 447 -5.60 -20.52 8.69
CA THR A 447 -4.68 -21.68 8.75
C THR A 447 -3.39 -21.44 7.95
N SER A 448 -3.49 -21.41 6.62
CA SER A 448 -2.40 -21.04 5.72
C SER A 448 -2.94 -20.89 4.30
N PHE A 449 -2.41 -19.94 3.53
CA PHE A 449 -2.60 -19.85 2.09
C PHE A 449 -1.38 -19.23 1.42
N ARG A 450 -1.31 -19.31 0.09
CA ARG A 450 -0.28 -18.69 -0.74
C ARG A 450 -0.86 -18.16 -2.05
N ASP A 451 -0.10 -17.28 -2.70
CA ASP A 451 -0.37 -16.81 -4.07
C ASP A 451 -1.80 -16.30 -4.28
N ALA A 452 -2.30 -15.52 -3.31
CA ALA A 452 -3.64 -14.94 -3.38
C ALA A 452 -3.77 -13.83 -4.45
N GLY A 453 -2.66 -13.19 -4.84
CA GLY A 453 -2.66 -12.06 -5.76
C GLY A 453 -3.32 -10.83 -5.15
N LEU A 454 -4.12 -10.10 -5.94
CA LEU A 454 -4.95 -9.01 -5.45
C LEU A 454 -6.33 -9.55 -5.09
N LEU A 455 -6.84 -9.21 -3.91
CA LEU A 455 -8.17 -9.61 -3.44
C LEU A 455 -9.06 -8.39 -3.22
N ALA A 456 -10.25 -8.41 -3.79
CA ALA A 456 -11.32 -7.45 -3.51
C ALA A 456 -12.46 -8.13 -2.73
N PRO A 457 -13.09 -7.43 -1.76
CA PRO A 457 -14.26 -7.94 -1.07
C PRO A 457 -15.51 -7.86 -1.94
N TYR A 458 -16.44 -8.79 -1.68
CA TYR A 458 -17.84 -8.71 -2.05
C TYR A 458 -18.71 -9.13 -0.87
N ALA A 459 -19.98 -8.75 -0.87
CA ALA A 459 -20.94 -9.10 0.16
C ALA A 459 -22.25 -9.53 -0.48
N THR A 460 -22.86 -10.60 0.03
CA THR A 460 -24.20 -11.04 -0.38
C THR A 460 -25.18 -10.89 0.77
N VAL A 461 -26.28 -10.20 0.51
CA VAL A 461 -27.34 -9.91 1.48
C VAL A 461 -28.44 -10.95 1.33
N LYS A 462 -28.69 -11.75 2.37
CA LYS A 462 -29.59 -12.91 2.27
C LYS A 462 -31.05 -12.53 2.04
N GLN A 463 -31.50 -11.42 2.63
CA GLN A 463 -32.88 -10.97 2.63
C GLN A 463 -33.32 -10.44 1.26
N THR A 464 -32.44 -9.72 0.57
CA THR A 464 -32.74 -9.08 -0.72
C THR A 464 -32.17 -9.86 -1.91
N GLY A 465 -31.13 -10.66 -1.68
CA GLY A 465 -30.34 -11.30 -2.75
C GLY A 465 -29.36 -10.35 -3.44
N ASP A 466 -29.21 -9.11 -2.95
CA ASP A 466 -28.26 -8.16 -3.51
C ASP A 466 -26.82 -8.63 -3.27
N THR A 467 -25.93 -8.22 -4.18
CA THR A 467 -24.49 -8.44 -4.03
C THR A 467 -23.74 -7.14 -4.27
N TRP A 468 -22.94 -6.76 -3.28
CA TRP A 468 -22.13 -5.55 -3.30
C TRP A 468 -20.66 -5.90 -3.51
N PHE A 469 -19.98 -5.09 -4.30
CA PHE A 469 -18.56 -5.22 -4.65
C PHE A 469 -17.79 -3.99 -4.17
N SER A 470 -16.49 -4.18 -3.97
CA SER A 470 -15.52 -3.11 -3.67
C SER A 470 -15.63 -1.88 -4.61
N PHE A 471 -15.94 -2.12 -5.89
CA PHE A 471 -15.97 -1.09 -6.92
C PHE A 471 -17.40 -0.65 -7.23
N LYS A 472 -17.70 0.64 -7.05
CA LYS A 472 -19.05 1.19 -7.29
C LYS A 472 -19.62 0.92 -8.67
N ALA A 473 -18.78 0.87 -9.70
CA ALA A 473 -19.21 0.59 -11.07
C ALA A 473 -19.77 -0.83 -11.24
N ALA A 474 -19.45 -1.75 -10.33
CA ALA A 474 -20.03 -3.10 -10.30
C ALA A 474 -21.34 -3.20 -9.48
N ASN A 475 -21.72 -2.14 -8.76
CA ASN A 475 -22.89 -2.14 -7.87
C ASN A 475 -24.12 -1.59 -8.57
N SER A 476 -25.28 -2.19 -8.29
CA SER A 476 -26.54 -1.88 -9.00
C SER A 476 -27.08 -0.47 -8.77
N ASP A 477 -26.61 0.21 -7.73
CA ASP A 477 -26.95 1.59 -7.38
C ASP A 477 -25.80 2.58 -7.64
N GLY A 478 -24.65 2.11 -8.13
CA GLY A 478 -23.49 2.94 -8.40
C GLY A 478 -22.80 3.52 -7.17
N LEU A 479 -23.03 2.94 -5.97
CA LEU A 479 -22.41 3.38 -4.72
C LEU A 479 -21.26 2.46 -4.28
N GLU A 480 -20.38 3.00 -3.44
CA GLU A 480 -19.37 2.21 -2.75
C GLU A 480 -19.95 1.69 -1.43
N HIS A 481 -20.02 0.37 -1.29
CA HIS A 481 -20.50 -0.28 -0.07
C HIS A 481 -19.38 -0.65 0.90
N PHE A 482 -18.11 -0.55 0.49
CA PHE A 482 -16.97 -0.88 1.32
C PHE A 482 -16.14 0.36 1.67
N ARG A 483 -15.64 0.42 2.90
CA ARG A 483 -14.77 1.49 3.39
C ARG A 483 -13.54 0.93 4.06
N THR A 484 -12.38 1.51 3.76
CA THR A 484 -11.17 1.28 4.55
C THR A 484 -11.27 2.04 5.88
N ILE A 485 -11.28 1.31 6.99
CA ILE A 485 -11.34 1.90 8.34
C ILE A 485 -10.04 1.72 9.14
N GLY A 486 -9.07 0.98 8.58
CA GLY A 486 -7.75 0.75 9.17
C GLY A 486 -6.85 -0.10 8.26
N SER A 487 -5.60 -0.35 8.67
CA SER A 487 -4.71 -1.30 7.97
C SER A 487 -5.30 -2.70 8.08
N GLY A 488 -5.75 -3.25 6.95
CA GLY A 488 -6.38 -4.57 6.87
C GLY A 488 -7.80 -4.59 7.40
N SER A 489 -8.44 -3.43 7.59
CA SER A 489 -9.80 -3.34 8.14
C SER A 489 -10.76 -2.67 7.19
N ILE A 490 -11.89 -3.32 6.95
CA ILE A 490 -12.90 -2.93 5.98
C ILE A 490 -14.27 -2.91 6.68
N GLY A 491 -14.97 -1.79 6.60
CA GLY A 491 -16.39 -1.68 6.95
C GLY A 491 -17.27 -1.87 5.71
N LEU A 492 -18.49 -2.35 5.91
CA LEU A 492 -19.49 -2.65 4.90
C LEU A 492 -20.80 -1.94 5.25
N GLU A 493 -21.41 -1.33 4.25
CA GLU A 493 -22.81 -0.90 4.21
C GLU A 493 -23.60 -1.91 3.35
N ASP A 494 -24.57 -2.62 3.90
CA ASP A 494 -25.29 -3.73 3.29
C ASP A 494 -26.65 -3.35 2.68
N PHE A 495 -27.08 -2.09 2.83
CA PHE A 495 -28.34 -1.60 2.27
C PHE A 495 -28.21 -0.91 0.91
N LYS A 496 -29.13 -1.21 -0.02
CA LYS A 496 -29.18 -0.56 -1.34
C LYS A 496 -29.45 0.94 -1.25
N GLY A 497 -28.61 1.75 -1.88
CA GLY A 497 -28.67 3.21 -1.75
C GLY A 497 -27.94 3.74 -0.51
N GLY A 498 -27.36 2.83 0.29
CA GLY A 498 -26.51 3.12 1.44
C GLY A 498 -27.21 3.55 2.73
N PHE A 499 -28.54 3.65 2.75
CA PHE A 499 -29.35 4.03 3.92
C PHE A 499 -28.72 5.03 4.91
N ASP A 500 -28.17 4.57 6.03
CA ASP A 500 -27.51 5.32 7.11
C ASP A 500 -26.01 5.53 6.91
N GLN A 501 -25.34 4.74 6.05
CA GLN A 501 -23.95 4.92 5.64
C GLN A 501 -22.95 4.91 6.81
N ASP A 502 -23.20 4.10 7.83
CA ASP A 502 -22.33 3.93 9.00
C ASP A 502 -21.20 2.92 8.79
N PHE A 503 -21.36 2.02 7.81
CA PHE A 503 -20.41 0.98 7.41
C PHE A 503 -20.02 0.02 8.55
N ASP A 504 -20.86 -0.15 9.56
CA ASP A 504 -20.67 -1.15 10.61
C ASP A 504 -21.61 -2.36 10.53
N ASP A 505 -22.44 -2.41 9.46
CA ASP A 505 -23.25 -3.59 9.14
C ASP A 505 -22.42 -4.87 9.14
N ASN A 506 -21.22 -4.82 8.56
CA ASN A 506 -20.16 -5.77 8.86
C ASN A 506 -18.80 -5.09 8.81
N ILE A 507 -17.95 -5.51 9.73
CA ILE A 507 -16.57 -5.08 9.78
C ILE A 507 -15.69 -6.31 9.76
N VAL A 508 -14.71 -6.34 8.86
CA VAL A 508 -13.67 -7.38 8.81
C VAL A 508 -12.30 -6.74 9.03
N SER A 509 -11.48 -7.37 9.87
CA SER A 509 -10.13 -6.91 10.19
C SER A 509 -9.15 -8.07 10.14
N PHE A 510 -8.04 -7.90 9.43
CA PHE A 510 -7.04 -8.94 9.23
C PHE A 510 -5.74 -8.63 9.96
N THR A 511 -5.15 -9.67 10.56
CA THR A 511 -3.75 -9.65 11.01
C THR A 511 -3.02 -10.79 10.33
N PHE A 512 -2.03 -10.46 9.50
CA PHE A 512 -1.26 -11.45 8.74
C PHE A 512 0.12 -11.68 9.34
N LYS A 513 0.62 -12.90 9.17
CA LYS A 513 1.99 -13.31 9.49
C LYS A 513 2.51 -14.23 8.41
N LEU A 514 3.83 -14.22 8.19
CA LEU A 514 4.46 -15.29 7.43
C LEU A 514 4.42 -16.58 8.24
N VAL A 515 4.18 -17.71 7.58
CA VAL A 515 4.46 -19.02 8.19
C VAL A 515 5.98 -19.16 8.29
N PRO A 516 6.53 -19.43 9.48
CA PRO A 516 7.98 -19.64 9.61
C PRO A 516 8.40 -20.80 8.72
N THR A 517 9.40 -20.57 7.85
CA THR A 517 10.08 -21.67 7.17
C THR A 517 10.75 -22.53 8.23
N VAL A 518 10.35 -23.81 8.32
CA VAL A 518 11.08 -24.80 9.13
C VAL A 518 12.48 -24.90 8.53
N ALA A 519 13.48 -24.54 9.32
CA ALA A 519 14.89 -24.49 8.91
C ALA A 519 15.48 -25.88 8.61
#